data_AF-A0A960DSD0-F1
#
_entry.id   AF-A0A960DSD0-F1
#
_cell.length_a   1.000
_cell.length_b   1.000
_cell.length_c   1.000
_cell.angle_alpha   90.00
_cell.angle_beta   90.00
_cell.angle_gamma   90.00
#
_symmetry.space_group_name_H-M   'P 1'
#
loop_
_entity.id
_entity.type
_entity.pdbx_description
1 polymer ?
#
loop_
_entity_poly.entity_id
_entity_poly.type
_entity_poly.pdbx_seq_one_letter_code
_entity_poly.pdbx_strand_id
1 'polypeptide(L)'
;GPTTTELELRWFAPTWGDGPVPDEHLARVELFETVMAQDMANMAPIQASVSSPGARPFQIGWHERLIHHFHRAVDLAIGPDRLPPGTAVSDALDRFVEAD
;
A
#
# COMPACT_ATOMS: atom_id res chain seq x y z
N GLY A 1 3.50 -3.98 -16.88
CA GLY A 1 4.93 -3.64 -17.10
C GLY A 1 5.47 -2.97 -15.84
N PRO A 2 6.68 -2.38 -15.86
CA PRO A 2 7.30 -1.79 -14.66
C PRO A 2 6.48 -0.68 -13.98
N THR A 3 5.56 -0.05 -14.72
CA THR A 3 4.70 1.06 -14.25
C THR A 3 3.21 0.71 -14.34
N THR A 4 2.85 -0.58 -14.27
CA THR A 4 1.46 -1.03 -14.36
C THR A 4 1.23 -2.16 -13.38
N THR A 5 0.19 -2.02 -12.59
CA THR A 5 -0.25 -3.01 -11.61
C THR A 5 -1.74 -3.26 -11.83
N GLU A 6 -2.15 -4.52 -11.83
CA GLU A 6 -3.55 -4.90 -11.73
C GLU A 6 -3.92 -5.02 -10.26
N LEU A 7 -4.99 -4.34 -9.85
CA LEU A 7 -5.50 -4.40 -8.48
C LEU A 7 -6.90 -5.02 -8.52
N GLU A 8 -7.07 -6.15 -7.83
CA GLU A 8 -8.36 -6.82 -7.69
C GLU A 8 -8.89 -6.61 -6.27
N LEU A 9 -10.11 -6.08 -6.14
CA LEU A 9 -10.82 -5.95 -4.88
C LEU A 9 -11.97 -6.96 -4.82
N ARG A 10 -12.04 -7.70 -3.71
CA ARG A 10 -13.12 -8.63 -3.42
C ARG A 10 -13.67 -8.38 -2.02
N TRP A 11 -14.96 -8.02 -1.96
CA TRP A 11 -15.68 -7.88 -0.71
C TRP A 11 -16.23 -9.24 -0.26
N PHE A 12 -15.91 -9.63 0.97
CA PHE A 12 -16.49 -10.80 1.60
C PHE A 12 -17.48 -10.36 2.67
N ALA A 13 -18.66 -10.97 2.66
CA ALA A 13 -19.71 -10.64 3.59
C ALA A 13 -20.52 -11.90 3.95
N PRO A 14 -21.26 -11.90 5.07
CA PRO A 14 -22.21 -12.97 5.39
C PRO A 14 -23.24 -13.13 4.27
N THR A 15 -23.91 -14.27 4.19
CA THR A 15 -24.93 -14.51 3.16
C THR A 15 -26.29 -13.86 3.45
N TRP A 16 -26.49 -13.35 4.68
CA TRP A 16 -27.76 -12.81 5.21
C TRP A 16 -29.00 -13.71 5.11
N GLY A 17 -28.85 -14.95 4.63
CA GLY A 17 -29.96 -15.89 4.45
C GLY A 17 -31.00 -15.35 3.47
N ASP A 18 -32.28 -15.49 3.84
CA ASP A 18 -33.40 -14.95 3.06
C ASP A 18 -33.71 -13.46 3.38
N GLY A 19 -32.94 -12.86 4.28
CA GLY A 19 -33.10 -11.46 4.67
C GLY A 19 -32.44 -10.50 3.68
N PRO A 20 -32.88 -9.23 3.64
CA PRO A 20 -32.19 -8.22 2.85
C PRO A 20 -30.78 -7.97 3.41
N VAL A 21 -29.89 -7.51 2.54
CA VAL A 21 -28.59 -6.97 2.97
C VAL A 21 -28.84 -5.75 3.87
N PRO A 22 -28.21 -5.66 5.06
CA PRO A 22 -28.36 -4.50 5.93
C PRO A 22 -27.92 -3.21 5.25
N ASP A 23 -28.69 -2.13 5.41
CA ASP A 23 -28.37 -0.82 4.84
C ASP A 23 -26.98 -0.31 5.27
N GLU A 24 -26.57 -0.59 6.51
CA GLU A 24 -25.22 -0.25 7.01
C GLU A 24 -24.13 -0.93 6.19
N HIS A 25 -24.35 -2.18 5.76
CA HIS A 25 -23.39 -2.89 4.92
C HIS A 25 -23.30 -2.25 3.53
N LEU A 26 -24.43 -1.89 2.93
CA LEU A 26 -24.45 -1.21 1.63
C LEU A 26 -23.71 0.14 1.70
N ALA A 27 -23.98 0.94 2.73
CA ALA A 27 -23.29 2.21 2.96
C ALA A 27 -21.78 2.03 3.20
N ARG A 28 -21.39 0.93 3.87
CA ARG A 28 -19.97 0.61 4.09
C ARG A 28 -19.27 0.25 2.78
N VAL A 29 -19.90 -0.56 1.93
CA VAL A 29 -19.36 -0.89 0.61
C VAL A 29 -19.21 0.37 -0.24
N GLU A 30 -20.22 1.24 -0.28
CA GLU A 30 -20.15 2.51 -1.01
C GLU A 30 -19.00 3.41 -0.53
N LEU A 31 -18.83 3.52 0.79
CA LEU A 31 -17.70 4.25 1.38
C LEU A 31 -16.36 3.66 0.92
N PHE A 32 -16.22 2.34 0.98
CA PHE A 32 -14.97 1.69 0.58
C PHE A 32 -14.67 1.86 -0.91
N GLU A 33 -15.66 1.67 -1.79
CA GLU A 33 -15.52 1.91 -3.22
C GLU A 33 -15.08 3.35 -3.49
N THR A 34 -15.65 4.31 -2.77
CA THR A 34 -15.30 5.73 -2.90
C THR A 34 -13.83 5.99 -2.51
N VAL A 35 -13.40 5.48 -1.36
CA VAL A 35 -12.01 5.66 -0.88
C VAL A 35 -11.02 4.96 -1.82
N MET A 36 -11.32 3.74 -2.26
CA MET A 36 -10.44 3.01 -3.17
C MET A 36 -10.33 3.69 -4.53
N ALA A 37 -11.43 4.26 -5.05
CA ALA A 37 -11.39 5.06 -6.27
C ALA A 37 -10.50 6.30 -6.12
N GLN A 38 -10.55 6.97 -4.96
CA GLN A 38 -9.67 8.12 -4.66
C GLN A 38 -8.20 7.71 -4.62
N ASP A 39 -7.87 6.61 -3.94
CA ASP A 39 -6.50 6.11 -3.85
C ASP A 39 -5.97 5.69 -5.24
N MET A 40 -6.77 4.98 -6.03
CA MET A 40 -6.41 4.60 -7.40
C MET A 40 -6.18 5.83 -8.29
N ALA A 41 -7.01 6.87 -8.17
CA ALA A 41 -6.84 8.10 -8.94
C ALA A 41 -5.52 8.82 -8.65
N ASN A 42 -4.96 8.65 -7.44
CA ASN A 42 -3.69 9.24 -7.05
C ASN A 42 -2.46 8.46 -7.55
N MET A 43 -2.59 7.18 -7.89
CA MET A 43 -1.44 6.32 -8.25
C MET A 43 -0.72 6.78 -9.52
N ALA A 44 -1.46 7.07 -10.60
CA ALA A 44 -0.85 7.49 -11.87
C ALA A 44 -0.14 8.86 -11.76
N PRO A 45 -0.74 9.89 -11.13
CA PRO A 45 -0.03 11.14 -10.84
C PRO A 45 1.23 10.98 -9.99
N ILE A 46 1.19 10.13 -8.95
CA ILE A 46 2.37 9.83 -8.12
C ILE A 46 3.46 9.18 -8.99
N GLN A 47 3.11 8.17 -9.79
CA GLN A 47 4.06 7.52 -10.69
C GLN A 47 4.70 8.51 -11.68
N ALA A 48 3.91 9.43 -12.24
CA ALA A 48 4.42 10.48 -13.12
C ALA A 48 5.38 11.43 -12.38
N SER A 49 5.07 11.77 -11.13
CA SER A 49 5.92 12.63 -10.29
C SER A 49 7.28 11.97 -9.99
N VAL A 50 7.30 10.70 -9.58
CA VAL A 50 8.55 9.99 -9.25
C VAL A 50 9.43 9.71 -10.46
N SER A 51 8.83 9.60 -11.65
CA SER A 51 9.55 9.40 -12.91
C SER A 51 10.10 10.70 -13.51
N SER A 52 9.81 11.86 -12.90
CA SER A 52 10.29 13.15 -13.39
C SER A 52 11.81 13.30 -13.20
N PRO A 53 12.55 13.91 -14.16
CA PRO A 53 13.99 14.18 -13.99
C PRO A 53 14.33 15.04 -12.77
N GLY A 54 13.38 15.83 -12.27
CA GLY A 54 13.55 16.67 -11.09
C GLY A 54 13.13 16.00 -9.77
N ALA A 55 12.69 14.74 -9.81
CA ALA A 55 12.24 14.03 -8.62
C ALA A 55 13.37 13.92 -7.58
N ARG A 56 13.01 14.08 -6.32
CA ARG A 56 13.89 13.84 -5.17
C ARG A 56 13.33 12.70 -4.34
N PRO A 57 14.16 11.95 -3.59
CA PRO A 57 13.66 10.94 -2.67
C PRO A 57 12.65 11.53 -1.69
N PHE A 58 11.51 10.86 -1.52
CA PHE A 58 10.53 11.26 -0.51
C PHE A 58 11.15 11.17 0.89
N GLN A 59 10.83 12.16 1.72
CA GLN A 59 11.09 12.08 3.15
C GLN A 59 9.80 11.58 3.79
N ILE A 60 9.87 10.42 4.45
CA ILE A 60 8.73 9.86 5.17
C ILE A 60 8.79 10.25 6.65
N GLY A 61 7.63 10.59 7.22
CA GLY A 61 7.48 10.91 8.64
C GLY A 61 7.19 9.68 9.50
N TRP A 62 7.19 9.86 10.82
CA TRP A 62 6.81 8.78 11.76
C TRP A 62 5.40 8.20 11.51
N HIS A 63 4.48 9.04 11.02
CA HIS A 63 3.12 8.61 10.66
C HIS A 63 3.11 7.60 9.50
N GLU A 64 4.17 7.55 8.69
CA GLU A 64 4.32 6.67 7.53
C GLU A 64 5.21 5.44 7.82
N ARG A 65 5.45 5.11 9.09
CA ARG A 65 6.26 3.95 9.49
C ARG A 65 5.84 2.61 8.88
N LEU A 66 4.57 2.47 8.46
CA LEU A 66 4.10 1.28 7.74
C LEU A 66 4.61 1.21 6.29
N ILE A 67 4.83 2.36 5.63
CA ILE A 67 5.52 2.41 4.33
C ILE A 67 6.98 1.97 4.51
N HIS A 68 7.64 2.46 5.56
CA HIS A 68 9.00 2.00 5.90
C HIS A 68 9.02 0.48 6.14
N HIS A 69 8.11 -0.04 6.96
CA HIS A 69 8.03 -1.46 7.25
C HIS A 69 7.80 -2.30 5.97
N PHE A 70 6.91 -1.86 5.09
CA PHE A 70 6.67 -2.52 3.80
C PHE A 70 7.94 -2.54 2.93
N HIS A 71 8.63 -1.41 2.75
CA HIS A 71 9.87 -1.39 1.97
C HIS A 71 10.97 -2.23 2.60
N ARG A 72 11.08 -2.23 3.94
CA ARG A 72 12.02 -3.08 4.66
C ARG A 72 11.73 -4.58 4.42
N ALA A 73 10.46 -4.97 4.42
CA ALA A 73 10.05 -6.35 4.09
C ALA A 73 10.38 -6.71 2.63
N VAL A 74 10.21 -5.78 1.69
CA VAL A 74 10.60 -5.97 0.29
C VAL A 74 12.11 -6.16 0.16
N ASP A 75 12.93 -5.35 0.84
CA ASP A 75 14.39 -5.49 0.87
C ASP A 75 14.82 -6.85 1.41
N LEU A 76 14.17 -7.35 2.46
CA LEU A 76 14.44 -8.68 3.02
C LEU A 76 14.05 -9.80 2.05
N ALA A 77 12.94 -9.66 1.33
CA ALA A 77 12.50 -10.63 0.32
C ALA A 77 13.42 -10.63 -0.92
N ILE A 78 13.91 -9.46 -1.34
CA ILE A 78 14.94 -9.33 -2.36
C ILE A 78 16.27 -9.85 -1.82
N GLY A 79 16.57 -9.70 -0.54
CA GLY A 79 17.83 -10.14 0.06
C GLY A 79 18.97 -9.15 -0.20
N PRO A 80 19.85 -8.96 0.79
CA PRO A 80 20.80 -7.84 0.81
C PRO A 80 21.80 -7.86 -0.35
N ASP A 81 22.21 -9.04 -0.82
CA ASP A 81 23.20 -9.19 -1.88
C ASP A 81 22.67 -8.86 -3.28
N ARG A 82 21.34 -8.75 -3.44
CA ARG A 82 20.68 -8.43 -4.72
C ARG A 82 20.26 -6.96 -4.82
N LEU A 83 20.41 -6.18 -3.74
CA LEU A 83 20.07 -4.76 -3.72
C LEU A 83 21.20 -3.93 -4.36
N PRO A 84 20.86 -2.94 -5.20
CA PRO A 84 21.84 -1.97 -5.63
C PRO A 84 22.52 -1.25 -4.44
N PRO A 85 23.81 -0.89 -4.56
CA PRO A 85 24.51 -0.19 -3.48
C PRO A 85 23.79 1.11 -3.09
N GLY A 86 23.51 1.26 -1.78
CA GLY A 86 22.92 2.48 -1.21
C GLY A 86 21.41 2.61 -1.37
N THR A 87 20.69 1.59 -1.81
CA THR A 87 19.21 1.63 -1.94
C THR A 87 18.48 0.94 -0.79
N ALA A 88 19.19 0.25 0.10
CA ALA A 88 18.58 -0.45 1.22
C ALA A 88 17.93 0.53 2.21
N VAL A 89 16.73 0.19 2.66
CA VAL A 89 16.01 0.89 3.73
C VAL A 89 16.64 0.55 5.08
N SER A 90 16.67 1.54 5.97
CA SER A 90 17.21 1.40 7.32
C SER A 90 16.48 0.31 8.11
N ASP A 91 17.20 -0.36 9.01
CA ASP A 91 16.69 -1.30 10.00
C ASP A 91 16.32 -0.63 11.34
N ALA A 92 16.38 0.70 11.43
CA ALA A 92 16.21 1.43 12.68
C ALA A 92 14.85 1.21 13.37
N LEU A 93 13.83 0.82 12.60
CA LEU A 93 12.49 0.52 13.10
C LEU A 93 12.25 -0.97 13.39
N ASP A 94 13.19 -1.86 13.07
CA ASP A 94 13.03 -3.31 13.20
C ASP A 94 12.77 -3.71 14.67
N ARG A 95 13.32 -2.93 15.62
CA ARG A 95 13.08 -3.13 17.07
C ARG A 95 11.63 -2.94 17.54
N PHE A 96 10.77 -2.35 16.71
CA PHE A 96 9.36 -2.12 17.02
C PHE A 96 8.44 -3.19 16.42
N VAL A 97 8.98 -4.15 15.66
CA VAL A 97 8.23 -5.27 15.12
C VAL A 97 8.08 -6.32 16.22
N GLU A 98 6.85 -6.67 16.57
CA GLU A 98 6.54 -7.73 17.53
C GLU A 98 6.67 -9.10 16.85
N ALA A 99 7.15 -10.10 17.59
CA ALA A 99 7.11 -11.48 17.12
C ALA A 99 5.71 -12.07 17.33
N ASP A 100 5.21 -12.80 16.33
CA ASP A 100 3.99 -13.61 16.42
C ASP A 100 4.12 -14.76 17.43
#